data_AF-A0A010T7T4-F1
#
_entry.id   AF-A0A010T7T4-F1
#
_cell.length_a   1.000
_cell.length_b   1.000
_cell.length_c   1.000
_cell.angle_alpha   90.00
_cell.angle_beta   90.00
_cell.angle_gamma   90.00
#
_symmetry.space_group_name_H-M   'P 1'
#
loop_
_entity.id
_entity.type
_entity.pdbx_description
1 polymer ?
#
loop_
_entity_poly.entity_id
_entity_poly.type
_entity_poly.pdbx_seq_one_letter_code
_entity_poly.pdbx_strand_id
1 'polypeptide(L)'
;MQPSIAYHGTFHEVRPFKTDDRPLAARMLAERHLAMNLKAHYAMDVARDVLWRSYAAAEDRALFAEQLIGIVSHDLRNPLAAIKMASQLLGCRDLPPKQAQILGHITHAAERAQRLVADLLDFTLRQVGRSIAVSLRPVDLHTLVGECLDELSLVFPEHTLAHLCVGQGHFIADRDRLYQLIGNLVANAIAYGTAEGGVTVSSCFEDQVIIAVHNLGTPIPSELLDNVFEPMIRGSHDNAKLRSVGLGLFIVREIVRAHHGDVRVTSSIEGGTTFTATFPLAR
;
A
#
# COMPACT_ATOMS: atom_id res chain seq x y z
N MET A 1 -100.70 24.27 -68.18
CA MET A 1 -100.10 25.61 -68.08
C MET A 1 -98.63 25.42 -67.69
N GLN A 2 -97.71 25.71 -68.61
CA GLN A 2 -96.23 25.69 -68.45
C GLN A 2 -95.75 27.02 -67.79
N PRO A 3 -94.47 27.20 -67.41
CA PRO A 3 -93.64 26.47 -66.43
C PRO A 3 -92.86 27.44 -65.50
N SER A 4 -92.03 26.96 -64.57
CA SER A 4 -90.82 27.70 -64.16
C SER A 4 -89.75 26.77 -63.59
N ILE A 5 -88.55 26.91 -64.13
CA ILE A 5 -87.36 26.10 -63.92
C ILE A 5 -86.58 26.70 -62.74
N ALA A 6 -86.07 25.88 -61.82
CA ALA A 6 -85.05 26.31 -60.86
C ALA A 6 -83.97 25.24 -60.68
N TYR A 7 -82.74 25.72 -60.92
CA TYR A 7 -81.45 25.05 -60.98
C TYR A 7 -81.12 24.07 -59.84
N HIS A 8 -80.55 22.93 -60.19
CA HIS A 8 -79.78 22.07 -59.28
C HIS A 8 -78.39 22.67 -59.04
N GLY A 9 -78.11 23.07 -57.79
CA GLY A 9 -76.77 23.34 -57.29
C GLY A 9 -76.48 22.44 -56.09
N THR A 10 -75.73 21.37 -56.30
CA THR A 10 -75.22 20.53 -55.22
C THR A 10 -74.04 21.23 -54.55
N PHE A 11 -74.25 21.76 -53.34
CA PHE A 11 -73.17 22.25 -52.49
C PHE A 11 -72.47 21.06 -51.83
N HIS A 12 -71.24 20.77 -52.26
CA HIS A 12 -70.33 19.91 -51.50
C HIS A 12 -69.74 20.74 -50.36
N GLU A 13 -70.13 20.40 -49.13
CA GLU A 13 -69.57 20.97 -47.91
C GLU A 13 -68.08 20.56 -47.80
N VAL A 14 -67.17 21.51 -48.05
CA VAL A 14 -65.73 21.31 -47.90
C VAL A 14 -65.41 21.25 -46.41
N ARG A 15 -65.19 20.04 -45.87
CA ARG A 15 -64.63 19.87 -44.52
C ARG A 15 -63.28 20.62 -44.42
N PRO A 16 -63.01 21.40 -43.36
CA PRO A 16 -61.71 22.00 -43.18
C PRO A 16 -60.68 20.88 -43.00
N PHE A 17 -59.66 20.88 -43.85
CA PHE A 17 -58.49 20.03 -43.73
C PHE A 17 -57.79 20.43 -42.43
N LYS A 18 -57.94 19.63 -41.35
CA LYS A 18 -57.08 19.78 -40.17
C LYS A 18 -55.67 19.47 -40.62
N THR A 19 -54.82 20.48 -40.77
CA THR A 19 -53.37 20.28 -40.84
C THR A 19 -52.97 19.51 -39.60
N ASP A 20 -52.52 18.28 -39.79
CA ASP A 20 -52.05 17.42 -38.73
C ASP A 20 -50.73 18.03 -38.22
N ASP A 21 -50.72 18.70 -37.06
CA ASP A 21 -49.53 19.33 -36.46
C ASP A 21 -48.54 18.32 -35.86
N ARG A 22 -48.87 17.03 -35.90
CA ARG A 22 -48.01 15.92 -35.47
C ARG A 22 -46.58 15.93 -36.06
N PRO A 23 -46.33 16.27 -37.34
CA PRO A 23 -44.98 16.35 -37.90
C PRO A 23 -44.17 17.52 -37.33
N LEU A 24 -44.82 18.64 -37.01
CA LEU A 24 -44.15 19.83 -36.46
C LEU A 24 -43.74 19.58 -35.00
N ALA A 25 -44.63 19.01 -34.19
CA ALA A 25 -44.35 18.65 -32.80
C ALA A 25 -43.22 17.60 -32.68
N ALA A 26 -43.23 16.58 -33.55
CA ALA A 26 -42.17 15.57 -33.61
C ALA A 26 -40.81 16.19 -34.01
N ARG A 27 -40.80 17.12 -34.96
CA ARG A 27 -39.59 17.84 -35.38
C ARG A 27 -39.03 18.73 -34.27
N MET A 28 -39.88 19.49 -33.58
CA MET A 28 -39.44 20.32 -32.45
C MET A 28 -38.88 19.48 -31.29
N LEU A 29 -39.47 18.31 -31.02
CA LEU A 29 -38.96 17.37 -30.03
C LEU A 29 -37.59 16.81 -30.43
N ALA A 30 -37.41 16.43 -31.70
CA ALA A 30 -36.14 15.95 -32.24
C ALA A 30 -35.04 17.02 -32.19
N GLU A 31 -35.35 18.26 -32.56
CA GLU A 31 -34.42 19.40 -32.47
C GLU A 31 -34.02 19.69 -31.01
N ARG A 32 -34.96 19.58 -30.07
CA ARG A 32 -34.68 19.74 -28.64
C ARG A 32 -33.78 18.63 -28.10
N HIS A 33 -34.01 17.37 -28.49
CA HIS A 33 -33.14 16.25 -28.12
C HIS A 33 -31.74 16.40 -28.71
N LEU A 34 -31.63 16.81 -29.98
CA LEU A 34 -30.34 17.08 -30.61
C LEU A 34 -29.58 18.19 -29.87
N ALA A 35 -30.25 19.29 -29.53
CA ALA A 35 -29.66 20.37 -28.76
C ALA A 35 -29.20 19.93 -27.36
N MET A 36 -29.96 19.07 -26.69
CA MET A 36 -29.57 18.47 -25.40
C MET A 36 -28.36 17.55 -25.54
N ASN A 37 -28.35 16.66 -26.54
CA ASN A 37 -27.22 15.77 -26.79
C ASN A 37 -25.94 16.55 -27.13
N LEU A 38 -26.04 17.58 -27.97
CA LEU A 38 -24.89 18.44 -28.29
C LEU A 38 -24.35 19.17 -27.05
N LYS A 39 -25.23 19.69 -26.18
CA LYS A 39 -24.81 20.30 -24.92
C LYS A 39 -24.15 19.29 -23.98
N ALA A 40 -24.68 18.07 -23.90
CA ALA A 40 -24.11 17.01 -23.08
C ALA A 40 -22.73 16.58 -23.58
N HIS A 41 -22.57 16.39 -24.90
CA HIS A 41 -21.28 16.08 -25.51
C HIS A 41 -20.25 17.19 -25.26
N TYR A 42 -20.63 18.44 -25.46
CA TYR A 42 -19.75 19.58 -25.17
C TYR A 42 -19.33 19.63 -23.69
N ALA A 43 -20.28 19.43 -22.76
CA ALA A 43 -19.97 19.37 -21.33
C ALA A 43 -19.04 18.21 -20.97
N MET A 44 -19.21 17.05 -21.61
CA MET A 44 -18.32 15.90 -21.43
C MET A 44 -16.91 16.16 -21.94
N ASP A 45 -16.75 16.81 -23.09
CA ASP A 45 -15.44 17.13 -23.64
C ASP A 45 -14.70 18.16 -22.75
N VAL A 46 -15.40 19.18 -22.26
CA VAL A 46 -14.83 20.13 -21.29
C VAL A 46 -14.44 19.43 -19.98
N ALA A 47 -15.29 18.55 -19.47
CA ALA A 47 -14.98 17.77 -18.26
C ALA A 47 -13.75 16.86 -18.48
N ARG A 48 -13.64 16.23 -19.65
CA ARG A 48 -12.49 15.40 -20.02
C ARG A 48 -11.21 16.22 -20.07
N ASP A 49 -11.23 17.41 -20.67
CA ASP A 49 -10.07 18.30 -20.73
C ASP A 49 -9.62 18.77 -19.35
N VAL A 50 -10.56 19.12 -18.47
CA VAL A 50 -10.26 19.51 -17.08
C VAL A 50 -9.65 18.32 -16.32
N LEU A 51 -10.24 17.13 -16.46
CA LEU A 51 -9.71 15.91 -15.84
C LEU A 51 -8.30 15.60 -16.33
N TRP A 52 -8.07 15.66 -17.65
CA TRP A 52 -6.76 15.40 -18.25
C TRP A 52 -5.69 16.38 -17.73
N ARG A 53 -6.01 17.67 -17.66
CA ARG A 53 -5.09 18.68 -17.11
C ARG A 53 -4.82 18.47 -15.63
N SER A 54 -5.84 18.10 -14.85
CA SER A 54 -5.66 17.80 -13.43
C SER A 54 -4.81 16.55 -13.21
N TYR A 55 -4.98 15.53 -14.06
CA TYR A 55 -4.21 14.30 -14.05
C TYR A 55 -2.74 14.56 -14.40
N ALA A 56 -2.46 15.26 -15.51
CA ALA A 56 -1.10 15.61 -15.92
C ALA A 56 -0.37 16.45 -14.84
N ALA A 57 -1.05 17.43 -14.24
CA ALA A 57 -0.45 18.24 -13.17
C ALA A 57 -0.21 17.44 -11.88
N ALA A 58 -1.03 16.44 -11.59
CA ALA A 58 -0.80 15.53 -10.47
C ALA A 58 0.40 14.61 -10.75
N GLU A 59 0.51 14.08 -11.97
CA GLU A 59 1.60 13.22 -12.42
C GLU A 59 2.96 13.95 -12.41
N ASP A 60 3.01 15.20 -12.88
CA ASP A 60 4.23 16.03 -12.84
C ASP A 60 4.69 16.31 -11.39
N ARG A 61 3.75 16.63 -10.49
CA ARG A 61 4.07 16.82 -9.06
C ARG A 61 4.58 15.53 -8.42
N ALA A 62 3.99 14.41 -8.81
CA ALA A 62 4.37 13.08 -8.38
C ALA A 62 5.80 12.73 -8.80
N LEU A 63 6.13 12.91 -10.09
CA LEU A 63 7.47 12.71 -10.65
C LEU A 63 8.50 13.62 -9.98
N PHE A 64 8.15 14.89 -9.75
CA PHE A 64 9.04 15.83 -9.08
C PHE A 64 9.29 15.44 -7.61
N ALA A 65 8.25 15.02 -6.89
CA ALA A 65 8.40 14.50 -5.53
C ALA A 65 9.29 13.26 -5.52
N GLU A 66 9.07 12.29 -6.41
CA GLU A 66 9.89 11.08 -6.54
C GLU A 66 11.37 11.42 -6.77
N GLN A 67 11.67 12.33 -7.70
CA GLN A 67 13.04 12.76 -7.99
C GLN A 67 13.68 13.44 -6.77
N LEU A 68 12.96 14.36 -6.11
CA LEU A 68 13.47 15.03 -4.91
C LEU A 68 13.71 14.06 -3.76
N ILE A 69 12.81 13.11 -3.53
CA ILE A 69 12.94 12.16 -2.44
C ILE A 69 14.05 11.16 -2.76
N GLY A 70 14.21 10.73 -4.01
CA GLY A 70 15.33 9.89 -4.45
C GLY A 70 16.69 10.57 -4.19
N ILE A 71 16.80 11.86 -4.54
CA ILE A 71 18.00 12.68 -4.30
C ILE A 71 18.25 12.83 -2.79
N VAL A 72 17.25 13.27 -2.02
CA VAL A 72 17.39 13.48 -0.57
C VAL A 72 17.70 12.16 0.16
N SER A 73 17.12 11.05 -0.28
CA SER A 73 17.38 9.73 0.32
C SER A 73 18.81 9.27 0.06
N HIS A 74 19.32 9.46 -1.15
CA HIS A 74 20.71 9.17 -1.48
C HIS A 74 21.67 10.04 -0.66
N ASP A 75 21.38 11.34 -0.58
CA ASP A 75 22.21 12.32 0.11
C ASP A 75 22.15 12.20 1.63
N LEU A 76 21.10 11.60 2.20
CA LEU A 76 21.03 11.22 3.62
C LEU A 76 21.63 9.83 3.90
N ARG A 77 21.51 8.88 2.96
CA ARG A 77 22.08 7.53 3.13
C ARG A 77 23.60 7.57 3.20
N ASN A 78 24.25 8.38 2.37
CA ASN A 78 25.71 8.52 2.34
C ASN A 78 26.33 8.97 3.68
N PRO A 79 25.91 10.10 4.29
CA PRO A 79 26.46 10.53 5.57
C PRO A 79 26.12 9.54 6.70
N LEU A 80 24.94 8.90 6.67
CA LEU A 80 24.59 7.88 7.67
C LEU A 80 25.43 6.61 7.53
N ALA A 81 25.70 6.17 6.30
CA ALA A 81 26.60 5.05 6.02
C ALA A 81 28.03 5.36 6.47
N ALA A 82 28.51 6.60 6.24
CA ALA A 82 29.80 7.06 6.73
C ALA A 82 29.87 7.08 8.27
N ILE A 83 28.83 7.55 8.96
CA ILE A 83 28.74 7.53 10.43
C ILE A 83 28.77 6.08 10.94
N LYS A 84 28.02 5.17 10.31
CA LYS A 84 28.01 3.74 10.67
C LYS A 84 29.38 3.09 10.47
N MET A 85 30.02 3.34 9.33
CA MET A 85 31.34 2.77 9.03
C MET A 85 32.40 3.31 10.01
N ALA A 86 32.39 4.63 10.28
CA ALA A 86 33.27 5.23 11.25
C ALA A 86 33.03 4.69 12.67
N SER A 87 31.76 4.47 13.06
CA SER A 87 31.44 3.91 14.37
C SER A 87 31.89 2.46 14.51
N GLN A 88 31.72 1.64 13.46
CA GLN A 88 32.22 0.27 13.41
C GLN A 88 33.75 0.20 13.48
N LEU A 89 34.46 1.04 12.72
CA LEU A 89 35.94 1.11 12.77
C LEU A 89 36.48 1.51 14.14
N LEU A 90 35.79 2.42 14.83
CA LEU A 90 36.15 2.80 16.20
C LEU A 90 35.87 1.67 17.20
N GLY A 91 34.87 0.82 16.93
CA GLY A 91 34.47 -0.31 17.77
C GLY A 91 35.45 -1.48 17.75
N CYS A 92 36.31 -1.58 16.73
CA CYS A 92 37.38 -2.57 16.66
C CYS A 92 38.56 -2.30 17.60
N ARG A 93 38.52 -1.21 18.39
CA ARG A 93 39.56 -0.85 19.36
C ARG A 93 39.13 -1.25 20.77
N ASP A 94 40.11 -1.53 21.61
CA ASP A 94 39.87 -1.72 23.04
C ASP A 94 39.50 -0.36 23.65
N LEU A 95 38.19 -0.14 23.84
CA LEU A 95 37.63 1.13 24.30
C LEU A 95 37.29 1.04 25.79
N PRO A 96 37.55 2.11 26.58
CA PRO A 96 37.01 2.21 27.93
C PRO A 96 35.49 2.02 27.94
N PRO A 97 34.90 1.38 28.97
CA PRO A 97 33.49 0.99 28.97
C PRO A 97 32.51 2.12 28.62
N LYS A 98 32.79 3.34 29.12
CA LYS A 98 31.98 4.53 28.86
C LYS A 98 32.04 4.99 27.39
N GLN A 99 33.18 4.83 26.72
CA GLN A 99 33.34 5.17 25.30
C GLN A 99 32.69 4.12 24.41
N ALA A 100 32.82 2.83 24.75
CA ALA A 100 32.11 1.74 24.07
C ALA A 100 30.58 1.94 24.12
N GLN A 101 30.04 2.33 25.29
CA GLN A 101 28.61 2.64 25.44
C GLN A 101 28.16 3.81 24.55
N ILE A 102 28.92 4.92 24.53
CA ILE A 102 28.60 6.09 23.67
C ILE A 102 28.67 5.70 22.19
N LEU A 103 29.64 4.89 21.80
CA LEU A 103 29.80 4.43 20.43
C LEU A 103 28.65 3.51 19.99
N GLY A 104 28.17 2.64 20.88
CA GLY A 104 26.95 1.86 20.68
C GLY A 104 25.74 2.77 20.45
N HIS A 105 25.59 3.84 21.24
CA HIS A 105 24.50 4.81 21.04
C HIS A 105 24.55 5.51 19.67
N ILE A 106 25.75 5.91 19.20
CA ILE A 106 25.94 6.55 17.89
C ILE A 106 25.58 5.57 16.77
N THR A 107 26.06 4.33 16.86
CA THR A 107 25.78 3.28 15.88
C THR A 107 24.27 3.03 15.77
N HIS A 108 23.59 2.85 16.89
CA HIS A 108 22.13 2.67 16.92
C HIS A 108 21.35 3.90 16.44
N ALA A 109 21.85 5.12 16.67
CA ALA A 109 21.21 6.33 16.16
C ALA A 109 21.33 6.41 14.62
N ALA A 110 22.50 6.07 14.06
CA ALA A 110 22.72 6.05 12.62
C ALA A 110 21.87 4.98 11.91
N GLU A 111 21.81 3.76 12.45
CA GLU A 111 20.96 2.69 11.91
C GLU A 111 19.47 3.04 11.97
N ARG A 112 19.05 3.72 13.03
CA ARG A 112 17.67 4.20 13.15
C ARG A 112 17.37 5.26 12.09
N ALA A 113 18.27 6.22 11.89
CA ALA A 113 18.11 7.24 10.86
C ALA A 113 18.09 6.63 9.45
N GLN A 114 18.90 5.60 9.16
CA GLN A 114 18.86 4.91 7.87
C GLN A 114 17.51 4.25 7.62
N ARG A 115 16.95 3.57 8.63
CA ARG A 115 15.61 2.98 8.56
C ARG A 115 14.54 4.05 8.32
N LEU A 116 14.59 5.16 9.05
CA LEU A 116 13.63 6.26 8.88
C LEU A 116 13.64 6.85 7.46
N VAL A 117 14.82 7.01 6.86
CA VAL A 117 14.95 7.51 5.49
C VAL A 117 14.37 6.50 4.49
N ALA A 118 14.65 5.20 4.68
CA ALA A 118 14.10 4.15 3.84
C ALA A 118 12.56 4.07 3.94
N ASP A 119 12.02 4.09 5.16
CA ASP A 119 10.59 4.05 5.43
C ASP A 119 9.86 5.27 4.84
N LEU A 120 10.45 6.46 4.93
CA LEU A 120 9.90 7.70 4.35
C LEU A 120 9.90 7.64 2.81
N LEU A 121 10.97 7.12 2.21
CA LEU A 121 11.04 6.92 0.76
C LEU A 121 9.96 5.93 0.28
N ASP A 122 9.82 4.78 0.95
CA ASP A 122 8.80 3.80 0.62
C ASP A 122 7.37 4.38 0.78
N PHE A 123 7.12 5.17 1.83
CA PHE A 123 5.83 5.87 2.04
C PHE A 123 5.52 6.89 0.95
N THR A 124 6.49 7.73 0.60
CA THR A 124 6.28 8.81 -0.35
C THR A 124 6.13 8.32 -1.79
N LEU A 125 6.84 7.26 -2.19
CA LEU A 125 6.64 6.59 -3.48
C LEU A 125 5.22 6.01 -3.62
N ARG A 126 4.62 5.54 -2.52
CA ARG A 126 3.22 5.07 -2.49
C ARG A 126 2.20 6.19 -2.61
N GLN A 127 2.43 7.32 -1.96
CA GLN A 127 1.49 8.46 -2.02
C GLN A 127 1.37 9.04 -3.44
N VAL A 128 2.37 8.78 -4.28
CA VAL A 128 2.42 9.08 -5.71
C VAL A 128 1.67 8.03 -6.58
N GLY A 129 1.09 7.00 -5.97
CA GLY A 129 0.27 6.00 -6.67
C GLY A 129 1.07 4.87 -7.32
N ARG A 130 2.36 4.72 -6.99
CA ARG A 130 3.21 3.63 -7.48
C ARG A 130 3.43 2.56 -6.40
N SER A 131 3.35 1.29 -6.77
CA SER A 131 3.70 0.18 -5.89
C SER A 131 5.20 0.16 -5.59
N ILE A 132 5.61 -0.43 -4.47
CA ILE A 132 7.04 -0.69 -4.21
C ILE A 132 7.58 -1.53 -5.37
N ALA A 133 8.68 -1.10 -5.98
CA ALA A 133 9.35 -1.86 -7.01
C ALA A 133 9.95 -3.14 -6.41
N VAL A 134 9.68 -4.29 -7.05
CA VAL A 134 10.18 -5.61 -6.65
C VAL A 134 11.06 -6.20 -7.75
N SER A 135 12.22 -6.70 -7.37
CA SER A 135 13.14 -7.45 -8.22
C SER A 135 12.91 -8.94 -8.02
N LEU A 136 11.93 -9.48 -8.76
CA LEU A 136 11.49 -10.86 -8.65
C LEU A 136 12.54 -11.87 -9.16
N ARG A 137 12.98 -12.78 -8.28
CA ARG A 137 13.93 -13.87 -8.59
C ARG A 137 13.52 -15.14 -7.83
N PRO A 138 14.01 -16.34 -8.24
CA PRO A 138 13.83 -17.55 -7.44
C PRO A 138 14.48 -17.41 -6.07
N VAL A 139 13.71 -17.71 -5.02
CA VAL A 139 14.13 -17.63 -3.61
C VAL A 139 13.73 -18.90 -2.88
N ASP A 140 14.68 -19.51 -2.17
CA ASP A 140 14.39 -20.56 -1.19
C ASP A 140 13.83 -19.90 0.09
N LEU A 141 12.56 -20.23 0.40
CA LEU A 141 11.83 -19.58 1.48
C LEU A 141 12.46 -19.84 2.85
N HIS A 142 12.79 -21.10 3.15
CA HIS A 142 13.27 -21.48 4.48
C HIS A 142 14.68 -20.97 4.71
N THR A 143 15.54 -21.04 3.70
CA THR A 143 16.91 -20.52 3.75
C THR A 143 16.90 -19.01 3.99
N LEU A 144 16.06 -18.26 3.26
CA LEU A 144 15.93 -16.81 3.45
C LEU A 144 15.48 -16.46 4.87
N VAL A 145 14.47 -17.14 5.40
CA VAL A 145 13.95 -16.86 6.75
C VAL A 145 14.99 -17.20 7.81
N GLY A 146 15.70 -18.33 7.65
CA GLY A 146 16.77 -18.73 8.57
C GLY A 146 17.90 -17.70 8.63
N GLU A 147 18.43 -17.28 7.48
CA GLU A 147 19.48 -16.27 7.42
C GLU A 147 19.02 -14.92 8.03
N CYS A 148 17.77 -14.53 7.81
CA CYS A 148 17.22 -13.32 8.42
C CYS A 148 17.14 -13.42 9.95
N LEU A 149 16.76 -14.58 10.48
CA LEU A 149 16.69 -14.81 11.92
C LEU A 149 18.07 -14.89 12.57
N ASP A 150 19.06 -15.47 11.89
CA ASP A 150 20.44 -15.47 12.34
C ASP A 150 20.95 -14.04 12.53
N GLU A 151 20.72 -13.15 11.56
CA GLU A 151 21.08 -11.73 11.68
C GLU A 151 20.31 -11.02 12.81
N LEU A 152 19.00 -11.25 12.91
CA LEU A 152 18.16 -10.63 13.94
C LEU A 152 18.51 -11.11 15.35
N SER A 153 18.97 -12.35 15.51
CA SER A 153 19.43 -12.88 16.80
C SER A 153 20.65 -12.11 17.34
N LEU A 154 21.53 -11.62 16.45
CA LEU A 154 22.67 -10.78 16.82
C LEU A 154 22.24 -9.37 17.25
N VAL A 155 21.16 -8.86 16.64
CA VAL A 155 20.59 -7.54 16.97
C VAL A 155 19.79 -7.57 18.27
N PHE A 156 19.14 -8.69 18.57
CA PHE A 156 18.28 -8.87 19.74
C PHE A 156 18.71 -10.07 20.60
N PRO A 157 19.92 -10.05 21.20
CA PRO A 157 20.49 -11.19 21.91
C PRO A 157 19.70 -11.62 23.16
N GLU A 158 18.90 -10.71 23.73
CA GLU A 158 18.07 -10.95 24.90
C GLU A 158 16.73 -11.65 24.57
N HIS A 159 16.43 -11.89 23.29
CA HIS A 159 15.18 -12.48 22.83
C HIS A 159 15.42 -13.81 22.10
N THR A 160 14.64 -14.83 22.46
CA THR A 160 14.66 -16.11 21.74
C THR A 160 13.86 -16.01 20.45
N LEU A 161 14.52 -16.27 19.32
CA LEU A 161 13.90 -16.38 18.00
C LEU A 161 13.85 -17.86 17.61
N ALA A 162 12.66 -18.38 17.33
CA ALA A 162 12.46 -19.75 16.86
C ALA A 162 12.01 -19.76 15.41
N HIS A 163 12.56 -20.66 14.60
CA HIS A 163 12.16 -20.87 13.21
C HIS A 163 11.46 -22.21 13.04
N LEU A 164 10.21 -22.19 12.59
CA LEU A 164 9.45 -23.39 12.22
C LEU A 164 9.29 -23.46 10.70
N CYS A 165 9.74 -24.56 10.10
CA CYS A 165 9.67 -24.80 8.65
C CYS A 165 8.69 -25.93 8.33
N VAL A 166 7.82 -25.70 7.34
CA VAL A 166 6.91 -26.73 6.80
C VAL A 166 6.96 -26.72 5.28
N GLY A 167 7.03 -27.91 4.67
CA GLY A 167 7.17 -28.05 3.22
C GLY A 167 8.56 -27.67 2.71
N GLN A 168 8.71 -27.59 1.39
CA GLN A 168 9.96 -27.22 0.71
C GLN A 168 9.66 -26.64 -0.68
N GLY A 169 10.40 -25.60 -1.08
CA GLY A 169 10.33 -25.10 -2.45
C GLY A 169 10.94 -23.72 -2.64
N HIS A 170 10.94 -23.31 -3.91
CA HIS A 170 11.35 -21.98 -4.33
C HIS A 170 10.16 -21.24 -4.90
N PHE A 171 10.03 -19.94 -4.62
CA PHE A 171 9.06 -19.07 -5.27
C PHE A 171 9.72 -17.82 -5.81
N ILE A 172 9.01 -17.14 -6.70
CA ILE A 172 9.48 -15.92 -7.34
C ILE A 172 9.15 -14.73 -6.42
N ALA A 173 10.20 -14.13 -5.84
CA ALA A 173 10.07 -13.01 -4.93
C ALA A 173 11.31 -12.11 -4.92
N ASP A 174 11.18 -10.95 -4.30
CA ASP A 174 12.29 -10.04 -4.01
C ASP A 174 12.85 -10.37 -2.61
N ARG A 175 14.06 -10.93 -2.59
CA ARG A 175 14.76 -11.34 -1.36
C ARG A 175 14.91 -10.19 -0.36
N ASP A 176 15.35 -9.03 -0.81
CA ASP A 176 15.66 -7.90 0.07
C ASP A 176 14.37 -7.33 0.69
N ARG A 177 13.28 -7.31 -0.08
CA ARG A 177 11.97 -6.91 0.44
C ARG A 177 11.41 -7.94 1.42
N LEU A 178 11.61 -9.23 1.20
CA LEU A 178 11.21 -10.24 2.21
C LEU A 178 12.01 -10.11 3.50
N TYR A 179 13.31 -9.80 3.43
CA TYR A 179 14.12 -9.46 4.61
C TYR A 179 13.55 -8.27 5.38
N GLN A 180 13.19 -7.19 4.67
CA GLN A 180 12.57 -6.01 5.28
C GLN A 180 11.23 -6.35 5.95
N LEU A 181 10.41 -7.19 5.31
CA LEU A 181 9.14 -7.67 5.88
C LEU A 181 9.37 -8.44 7.18
N ILE A 182 10.27 -9.42 7.19
CA ILE A 182 10.54 -10.26 8.35
C ILE A 182 11.12 -9.40 9.48
N GLY A 183 12.10 -8.56 9.18
CA GLY A 183 12.69 -7.64 10.15
C GLY A 183 11.66 -6.70 10.80
N ASN A 184 10.73 -6.17 10.01
CA ASN A 184 9.64 -5.31 10.53
C ASN A 184 8.67 -6.08 11.44
N LEU A 185 8.30 -7.30 11.06
CA LEU A 185 7.41 -8.14 11.87
C LEU A 185 8.08 -8.60 13.16
N VAL A 186 9.34 -9.05 13.11
CA VAL A 186 10.09 -9.48 14.30
C VAL A 186 10.36 -8.32 15.24
N ALA A 187 10.76 -7.15 14.72
CA ALA A 187 10.96 -5.96 15.56
C ALA A 187 9.65 -5.52 16.24
N ASN A 188 8.51 -5.68 15.58
CA ASN A 188 7.20 -5.43 16.17
C ASN A 188 6.89 -6.46 17.28
N ALA A 189 7.05 -7.74 16.98
CA ALA A 189 6.87 -8.84 17.92
C ALA A 189 7.71 -8.67 19.20
N ILE A 190 8.97 -8.21 19.07
CA ILE A 190 9.85 -7.91 20.21
C ILE A 190 9.38 -6.67 20.98
N ALA A 191 8.96 -5.61 20.29
CA ALA A 191 8.56 -4.36 20.93
C ALA A 191 7.26 -4.47 21.75
N TYR A 192 6.34 -5.34 21.33
CA TYR A 192 5.03 -5.53 21.96
C TYR A 192 4.86 -6.90 22.64
N GLY A 193 5.86 -7.76 22.54
CA GLY A 193 5.87 -9.07 23.16
C GLY A 193 6.40 -9.09 24.59
N THR A 194 6.18 -10.19 25.30
CA THR A 194 6.82 -10.48 26.57
C THR A 194 8.21 -11.06 26.34
N ALA A 195 9.19 -10.66 27.16
CA ALA A 195 10.56 -11.16 27.02
C ALA A 195 10.64 -12.70 27.16
N GLU A 196 9.81 -13.28 28.05
CA GLU A 196 9.76 -14.72 28.32
C GLU A 196 9.06 -15.53 27.22
N GLY A 197 8.21 -14.90 26.40
CA GLY A 197 7.41 -15.60 25.39
C GLY A 197 8.14 -15.93 24.08
N GLY A 198 9.30 -15.30 23.85
CA GLY A 198 10.04 -15.42 22.59
C GLY A 198 9.25 -14.92 21.37
N VAL A 199 9.87 -15.05 20.19
CA VAL A 199 9.22 -14.79 18.91
C VAL A 199 9.37 -16.04 18.04
N THR A 200 8.24 -16.53 17.53
CA THR A 200 8.22 -17.67 16.60
C THR A 200 7.96 -17.17 15.20
N VAL A 201 8.85 -17.51 14.27
CA VAL A 201 8.67 -17.25 12.84
C VAL A 201 8.44 -18.57 12.15
N SER A 202 7.32 -18.69 11.45
CA SER A 202 6.95 -19.88 10.69
C SER A 202 7.04 -19.58 9.20
N SER A 203 7.68 -20.47 8.45
CA SER A 203 7.64 -20.45 6.99
C SER A 203 7.05 -21.76 6.46
N CYS A 204 6.03 -21.64 5.61
CA CYS A 204 5.34 -22.77 5.01
C CYS A 204 5.37 -22.65 3.48
N PHE A 205 5.76 -23.74 2.82
CA PHE A 205 5.73 -23.89 1.37
C PHE A 205 4.97 -25.18 1.00
N GLU A 206 3.65 -25.07 0.85
CA GLU A 206 2.78 -26.17 0.42
C GLU A 206 1.85 -25.66 -0.70
N ASP A 207 0.53 -25.58 -0.47
CA ASP A 207 -0.45 -25.05 -1.44
C ASP A 207 -0.41 -23.52 -1.55
N GLN A 208 0.26 -22.86 -0.60
CA GLN A 208 0.52 -21.43 -0.58
C GLN A 208 1.88 -21.18 0.07
N VAL A 209 2.47 -20.01 -0.19
CA VAL A 209 3.68 -19.56 0.48
C VAL A 209 3.27 -18.67 1.65
N ILE A 210 3.64 -19.05 2.87
CA ILE A 210 3.24 -18.34 4.09
C ILE A 210 4.48 -17.98 4.90
N ILE A 211 4.53 -16.74 5.38
CA ILE A 211 5.44 -16.26 6.42
C ILE A 211 4.58 -15.75 7.57
N ALA A 212 4.70 -16.35 8.74
CA ALA A 212 3.98 -15.91 9.93
C ALA A 212 4.94 -15.57 11.06
N VAL A 213 4.65 -14.49 11.80
CA VAL A 213 5.41 -14.08 12.98
C VAL A 213 4.46 -14.00 14.16
N HIS A 214 4.77 -14.76 15.21
CA HIS A 214 3.97 -14.89 16.42
C HIS A 214 4.74 -14.43 17.65
N ASN A 215 4.04 -13.73 18.54
CA ASN A 215 4.54 -13.39 19.88
C ASN A 215 3.42 -13.40 20.91
N LEU A 216 3.79 -13.71 22.16
CA LEU A 216 2.93 -13.48 23.33
C LEU A 216 3.10 -12.04 23.81
N GLY A 217 2.03 -11.38 24.20
CA GLY A 217 2.05 -9.97 24.56
C GLY A 217 0.67 -9.42 24.84
N THR A 218 0.59 -8.12 25.10
CA THR A 218 -0.71 -7.43 25.22
C THR A 218 -1.44 -7.52 23.87
N PRO A 219 -2.69 -8.01 23.84
CA PRO A 219 -3.44 -8.13 22.60
C PRO A 219 -3.73 -6.76 22.00
N ILE A 220 -3.82 -6.74 20.67
CA ILE A 220 -4.23 -5.55 19.93
C ILE A 220 -5.74 -5.35 20.15
N PRO A 221 -6.20 -4.14 20.55
CA PRO A 221 -7.62 -3.82 20.64
C PRO A 221 -8.35 -4.11 19.32
N SER A 222 -9.55 -4.68 19.40
CA SER A 222 -10.32 -5.10 18.22
C SER A 222 -10.60 -3.94 17.25
N GLU A 223 -10.84 -2.73 17.77
CA GLU A 223 -11.04 -1.51 17.00
C GLU A 223 -9.82 -1.07 16.16
N LEU A 224 -8.63 -1.55 16.50
CA LEU A 224 -7.40 -1.25 15.77
C LEU A 224 -7.06 -2.31 14.73
N LEU A 225 -7.58 -3.55 14.83
CA LEU A 225 -7.21 -4.69 13.97
C LEU A 225 -7.37 -4.39 12.48
N ASP A 226 -8.46 -3.71 12.09
CA ASP A 226 -8.72 -3.36 10.69
C ASP A 226 -7.75 -2.31 10.15
N ASN A 227 -7.15 -1.52 11.04
CA ASN A 227 -6.35 -0.36 10.69
C ASN A 227 -4.87 -0.49 11.08
N VAL A 228 -4.42 -1.61 11.67
CA VAL A 228 -3.02 -1.75 12.14
C VAL A 228 -1.96 -1.60 11.05
N PHE A 229 -2.36 -1.83 9.80
CA PHE A 229 -1.48 -1.70 8.64
C PHE A 229 -1.55 -0.31 7.99
N GLU A 230 -2.42 0.59 8.47
CA GLU A 230 -2.44 1.97 8.01
C GLU A 230 -1.25 2.75 8.56
N PRO A 231 -0.70 3.70 7.78
CA PRO A 231 0.49 4.43 8.17
C PRO A 231 0.21 5.31 9.40
N MET A 232 1.21 5.41 10.28
CA MET A 232 1.21 6.29 11.46
C MET A 232 0.16 5.95 12.53
N ILE A 233 -0.49 4.79 12.45
CA ILE A 233 -1.39 4.30 13.50
C ILE A 233 -0.58 3.71 14.66
N ARG A 234 -0.92 4.13 15.89
CA ARG A 234 -0.30 3.63 17.12
C ARG A 234 -1.35 2.97 18.00
N GLY A 235 -1.00 1.82 18.59
CA GLY A 235 -1.75 1.27 19.72
C GLY A 235 -1.62 2.17 20.94
N SER A 236 -2.69 2.29 21.73
CA SER A 236 -2.87 3.21 22.86
C SER A 236 -1.92 2.98 24.06
N HIS A 237 -0.91 2.13 23.92
CA HIS A 237 -0.01 1.75 25.02
C HIS A 237 1.41 2.25 24.79
N ASP A 238 1.78 3.18 25.66
CA ASP A 238 2.95 4.05 25.65
C ASP A 238 4.23 3.30 26.05
N ASN A 239 4.76 2.43 25.19
CA ASN A 239 6.07 1.83 25.39
C ASN A 239 7.16 2.72 24.76
N ALA A 240 7.61 3.71 25.52
CA ALA A 240 8.54 4.77 25.13
C ALA A 240 9.95 4.31 24.68
N LYS A 241 10.31 3.03 24.79
CA LYS A 241 11.68 2.53 24.53
C LYS A 241 11.99 2.20 23.06
N LEU A 242 10.99 1.86 22.24
CA LEU A 242 11.15 1.65 20.80
C LEU A 242 10.25 2.60 19.99
N ARG A 243 10.60 3.89 19.96
CA ARG A 243 9.99 4.89 19.06
C ARG A 243 10.30 4.53 17.59
N SER A 244 9.43 3.74 16.95
CA SER A 244 9.33 3.67 15.49
C SER A 244 8.25 4.64 14.99
N VAL A 245 8.31 5.06 13.73
CA VAL A 245 7.37 6.05 13.15
C VAL A 245 5.98 5.46 12.88
N GLY A 246 5.77 4.17 13.16
CA GLY A 246 4.50 3.49 12.86
C GLY A 246 4.33 3.18 11.37
N LEU A 247 5.44 3.02 10.64
CA LEU A 247 5.45 2.65 9.22
C LEU A 247 5.77 1.17 9.00
N GLY A 248 6.30 0.46 9.99
CA GLY A 248 6.76 -0.93 9.81
C GLY A 248 5.67 -1.88 9.31
N LEU A 249 4.49 -1.87 9.93
CA LEU A 249 3.36 -2.72 9.47
C LEU A 249 2.78 -2.26 8.13
N PHE A 250 2.76 -0.96 7.88
CA PHE A 250 2.40 -0.43 6.57
C PHE A 250 3.34 -1.00 5.49
N ILE A 251 4.66 -0.90 5.69
CA ILE A 251 5.68 -1.45 4.78
C ILE A 251 5.48 -2.95 4.55
N VAL A 252 5.17 -3.72 5.60
CA VAL A 252 4.85 -5.16 5.47
C VAL A 252 3.69 -5.37 4.49
N ARG A 253 2.56 -4.68 4.70
CA ARG A 253 1.40 -4.76 3.80
C ARG A 253 1.76 -4.37 2.39
N GLU A 254 2.57 -3.33 2.24
CA GLU A 254 2.98 -2.82 0.95
C GLU A 254 3.88 -3.82 0.21
N ILE A 255 4.84 -4.45 0.89
CA ILE A 255 5.71 -5.50 0.33
C ILE A 255 4.88 -6.71 -0.10
N VAL A 256 3.96 -7.17 0.75
CA VAL A 256 3.09 -8.31 0.44
C VAL A 256 2.23 -8.03 -0.79
N ARG A 257 1.61 -6.85 -0.86
CA ARG A 257 0.82 -6.43 -2.03
C ARG A 257 1.65 -6.33 -3.32
N ALA A 258 2.90 -5.87 -3.22
CA ALA A 258 3.81 -5.81 -4.37
C ALA A 258 4.18 -7.21 -4.90
N HIS A 259 4.05 -8.25 -4.07
CA HIS A 259 4.17 -9.66 -4.45
C HIS A 259 2.82 -10.33 -4.72
N HIS A 260 1.74 -9.56 -4.90
CA HIS A 260 0.37 -10.05 -5.14
C HIS A 260 -0.19 -10.94 -4.01
N GLY A 261 0.31 -10.77 -2.80
CA GLY A 261 -0.14 -11.48 -1.60
C GLY A 261 -1.16 -10.73 -0.77
N ASP A 262 -1.53 -11.33 0.37
CA ASP A 262 -2.36 -10.72 1.41
C ASP A 262 -1.71 -10.87 2.80
N VAL A 263 -1.91 -9.89 3.68
CA VAL A 263 -1.41 -9.91 5.06
C VAL A 263 -2.56 -9.73 6.04
N ARG A 264 -2.56 -10.54 7.10
CA ARG A 264 -3.58 -10.51 8.16
C ARG A 264 -2.94 -10.53 9.53
N VAL A 265 -3.72 -10.11 10.52
CA VAL A 265 -3.35 -10.19 11.93
C VAL A 265 -4.46 -10.88 12.71
N THR A 266 -4.07 -11.73 13.65
CA THR A 266 -4.96 -12.25 14.70
C THR A 266 -4.33 -11.94 16.04
N SER A 267 -5.09 -11.37 16.97
CA SER A 267 -4.58 -11.05 18.30
C SER A 267 -5.60 -11.38 19.38
N SER A 268 -5.18 -12.09 20.42
CA SER A 268 -6.02 -12.48 21.55
C SER A 268 -5.18 -12.61 22.82
N ILE A 269 -5.85 -12.61 23.97
CA ILE A 269 -5.19 -12.81 25.27
C ILE A 269 -4.55 -14.20 25.36
N GLU A 270 -5.27 -15.24 24.91
CA GLU A 270 -4.85 -16.64 25.06
C GLU A 270 -3.84 -17.07 24.00
N GLY A 271 -4.04 -16.61 22.76
CA GLY A 271 -3.25 -17.02 21.59
C GLY A 271 -2.21 -16.01 21.13
N GLY A 272 -1.95 -14.94 21.89
CA GLY A 272 -0.99 -13.90 21.54
C GLY A 272 -1.36 -13.15 20.25
N THR A 273 -0.35 -12.58 19.59
CA THR A 273 -0.48 -11.89 18.30
C THR A 273 0.26 -12.64 17.22
N THR A 274 -0.39 -12.85 16.08
CA THR A 274 0.20 -13.48 14.90
C THR A 274 -0.07 -12.64 13.66
N PHE A 275 0.99 -12.19 13.01
CA PHE A 275 0.93 -11.59 11.68
C PHE A 275 1.21 -12.67 10.64
N THR A 276 0.33 -12.80 9.65
CA THR A 276 0.44 -13.83 8.60
C THR A 276 0.46 -13.18 7.23
N ALA A 277 1.59 -13.29 6.54
CA ALA A 277 1.77 -12.90 5.15
C ALA A 277 1.61 -14.12 4.25
N THR A 278 0.76 -14.02 3.25
CA THR A 278 0.46 -15.07 2.27
C THR A 278 0.85 -14.59 0.88
N PHE A 279 1.50 -15.45 0.10
CA PHE A 279 1.95 -15.15 -1.26
C PHE A 279 1.46 -16.22 -2.23
N PRO A 280 1.12 -15.84 -3.47
CA PRO A 280 0.76 -16.80 -4.49
C PRO A 280 1.98 -17.66 -4.86
N LEU A 281 1.77 -18.96 -5.04
CA LEU A 281 2.73 -19.81 -5.74
C LEU A 281 2.81 -19.31 -7.18
N ALA A 282 3.93 -18.70 -7.56
CA ALA A 282 4.16 -18.33 -8.94
C ALA A 282 4.04 -19.57 -9.83
N ARG A 283 3.20 -19.49 -10.87
CA ARG A 283 3.13 -20.51 -11.94
C ARG A 283 4.31 -20.38 -12.88
#